data_AF-A0A6M1MJK3-F1
#
_entry.id   AF-A0A6M1MJK3-F1
#
_cell.length_a   1.000
_cell.length_b   1.000
_cell.length_c   1.000
_cell.angle_alpha   90.00
_cell.angle_beta   90.00
_cell.angle_gamma   90.00
#
_symmetry.space_group_name_H-M   'P 1'
#
loop_
_entity.id
_entity.type
_entity.pdbx_description
1 polymer ?
#
loop_
_entity_poly.entity_id
_entity_poly.type
_entity_poly.pdbx_seq_one_letter_code
_entity_poly.pdbx_strand_id
1 'polypeptide(L)'
;MTDVLRMALPLTLWLISFSALYGLHGLVCAADWPLASGPAGISWGRLAVLAGAALAILAQLVVLMALGWTRLGPAPGFMRRAALTLATAALIAAIWTSLPAAVLPVCV
;
A
#
# COMPACT_ATOMS: atom_id res chain seq x y z
N MET A 1 6.60 -25.06 -3.06
CA MET A 1 5.33 -24.28 -3.13
C MET A 1 5.47 -22.88 -2.54
N THR A 2 6.30 -22.68 -1.52
CA THR A 2 6.60 -21.36 -0.92
C THR A 2 7.10 -20.31 -1.92
N ASP A 3 7.81 -20.68 -2.97
CA ASP A 3 8.29 -19.70 -3.96
C ASP A 3 7.17 -19.10 -4.82
N VAL A 4 6.11 -19.86 -5.11
CA VAL A 4 4.91 -19.33 -5.79
C VAL A 4 4.19 -18.34 -4.89
N LEU A 5 4.07 -18.66 -3.59
CA LEU A 5 3.48 -17.75 -2.61
C LEU A 5 4.31 -16.45 -2.50
N ARG A 6 5.64 -16.54 -2.48
CA ARG A 6 6.55 -15.37 -2.46
C ARG A 6 6.44 -14.49 -3.71
N MET A 7 6.09 -15.05 -4.86
CA MET A 7 5.83 -14.28 -6.09
C MET A 7 4.47 -13.60 -6.07
N ALA A 8 3.43 -14.27 -5.57
CA ALA A 8 2.08 -13.71 -5.53
C ALA A 8 1.92 -12.65 -4.42
N LEU A 9 2.65 -12.80 -3.31
CA LEU A 9 2.53 -11.98 -2.11
C LEU A 9 2.57 -10.45 -2.35
N PRO A 10 3.50 -9.89 -3.14
CA PRO A 10 3.59 -8.43 -3.29
C PRO A 10 2.36 -7.84 -4.00
N LEU A 11 1.91 -8.51 -5.06
CA LEU A 11 0.73 -8.09 -5.84
C LEU A 11 -0.57 -8.27 -5.04
N THR A 12 -0.73 -9.37 -4.32
CA THR A 12 -1.93 -9.58 -3.49
C THR A 12 -2.00 -8.58 -2.34
N LEU A 13 -0.86 -8.30 -1.69
CA LEU A 13 -0.79 -7.28 -0.65
C LEU A 13 -1.10 -5.88 -1.20
N TRP A 14 -0.65 -5.57 -2.42
CA TRP A 14 -0.99 -4.31 -3.07
C TRP A 14 -2.49 -4.22 -3.34
N LEU A 15 -3.11 -5.28 -3.85
CA LEU A 15 -4.55 -5.31 -4.15
C LEU A 15 -5.41 -5.15 -2.88
N ILE A 16 -5.01 -5.82 -1.78
CA ILE A 16 -5.66 -5.68 -0.48
C ILE A 16 -5.54 -4.23 0.01
N SER A 17 -4.34 -3.67 -0.05
CA SER A 17 -4.08 -2.29 0.39
C SER A 17 -4.86 -1.27 -0.43
N PHE A 18 -4.89 -1.44 -1.76
CA PHE A 18 -5.66 -0.60 -2.67
C PHE A 18 -7.16 -0.63 -2.33
N SER A 19 -7.72 -1.83 -2.16
CA SER A 19 -9.12 -2.01 -1.83
C SER A 19 -9.47 -1.40 -0.47
N ALA A 20 -8.59 -1.59 0.52
CA ALA A 20 -8.76 -1.00 1.86
C ALA A 20 -8.70 0.53 1.82
N LEU A 21 -7.77 1.12 1.06
CA LEU A 21 -7.62 2.58 0.95
C LEU A 21 -8.83 3.23 0.28
N TYR A 22 -9.29 2.67 -0.84
CA TYR A 22 -10.46 3.18 -1.53
C TYR A 22 -11.76 2.94 -0.74
N GLY A 23 -11.86 1.81 -0.03
CA GLY A 23 -12.96 1.58 0.91
C GLY A 23 -12.96 2.59 2.06
N LEU A 24 -11.79 2.89 2.62
CA LEU A 24 -11.62 3.91 3.66
C LEU A 24 -12.02 5.31 3.15
N HIS A 25 -11.63 5.67 1.92
CA HIS A 25 -12.09 6.91 1.28
C HIS A 25 -13.62 7.00 1.23
N GLY A 26 -14.29 5.93 0.79
CA GLY A 26 -15.75 5.87 0.75
C GLY A 26 -16.39 6.05 2.13
N LEU A 27 -15.84 5.39 3.16
CA LEU A 27 -16.31 5.52 4.55
C LEU A 27 -16.10 6.94 5.09
N VAL A 28 -14.94 7.54 4.82
CA VAL A 28 -14.63 8.93 5.23
C VAL A 28 -15.64 9.90 4.63
N CYS A 29 -16.00 9.74 3.35
CA CYS A 29 -16.97 10.64 2.71
C CYS A 29 -18.41 10.39 3.16
N ALA A 30 -18.77 9.16 3.52
CA ALA A 30 -20.11 8.84 4.00
C ALA A 30 -20.36 9.26 5.48
N ALA A 31 -19.31 9.37 6.29
CA ALA A 31 -19.41 9.53 7.74
C ALA A 31 -19.23 10.98 8.26
N ASP A 32 -19.32 12.00 7.40
CA ASP A 32 -19.10 13.43 7.74
C ASP A 32 -17.74 13.74 8.44
N TRP A 33 -16.78 12.82 8.38
CA TRP A 33 -15.40 13.04 8.81
C TRP A 33 -14.68 14.24 8.16
N PRO A 34 -15.05 14.74 6.96
CA PRO A 34 -14.46 15.96 6.41
C PRO A 34 -14.71 17.21 7.27
N LEU A 35 -15.80 17.24 8.04
CA LEU A 35 -16.21 18.38 8.88
C LEU A 35 -15.53 18.37 10.26
N ALA A 36 -15.00 17.23 10.69
CA ALA A 36 -14.29 17.12 11.95
C ALA A 36 -12.87 17.74 11.81
N SER A 37 -12.71 18.96 12.32
CA SER A 37 -11.43 19.66 12.37
C SER A 37 -10.41 18.85 13.18
N GLY A 38 -9.43 18.29 12.49
CA GLY A 38 -8.29 17.62 13.10
C GLY A 38 -7.13 18.58 13.39
N PRO A 39 -6.02 18.06 13.94
CA PRO A 39 -4.84 18.86 14.24
C PRO A 39 -4.27 19.55 13.00
N ALA A 40 -3.73 20.76 13.18
CA ALA A 40 -3.07 21.55 12.14
C ALA A 40 -3.94 21.90 10.90
N GLY A 41 -5.26 21.92 11.04
CA GLY A 41 -6.18 22.27 9.95
C GLY A 41 -6.42 21.16 8.92
N ILE A 42 -6.00 19.93 9.24
CA ILE A 42 -6.22 18.74 8.41
C ILE A 42 -7.43 17.97 8.98
N SER A 43 -8.39 17.59 8.13
CA SER A 43 -9.53 16.78 8.58
C SER A 43 -9.09 15.39 9.06
N TRP A 44 -9.79 14.82 10.04
CA TRP A 44 -9.52 13.45 10.51
C TRP A 44 -9.64 12.43 9.39
N GLY A 45 -10.57 12.64 8.45
CA GLY A 45 -10.69 11.87 7.21
C GLY A 45 -9.40 11.82 6.39
N ARG A 46 -8.80 12.98 6.15
CA ARG A 46 -7.54 13.06 5.39
C ARG A 46 -6.38 12.41 6.15
N LEU A 47 -6.31 12.58 7.48
CA LEU A 47 -5.28 11.93 8.28
C LEU A 47 -5.38 10.40 8.25
N ALA A 48 -6.58 9.84 8.37
CA ALA A 48 -6.80 8.40 8.31
C ALA A 48 -6.39 7.80 6.96
N VAL A 49 -6.77 8.48 5.87
CA VAL A 49 -6.39 8.11 4.50
C VAL A 49 -4.86 8.17 4.31
N LEU A 50 -4.20 9.24 4.74
CA LEU A 50 -2.74 9.39 4.65
C LEU A 50 -2.00 8.34 5.48
N ALA A 51 -2.50 8.05 6.69
CA ALA A 51 -1.95 7.00 7.54
C ALA A 51 -2.09 5.61 6.88
N GLY A 52 -3.25 5.32 6.29
CA GLY A 52 -3.45 4.09 5.51
C GLY A 52 -2.49 3.99 4.34
N ALA A 53 -2.31 5.07 3.58
CA ALA A 53 -1.40 5.12 2.45
C ALA A 53 0.05 4.85 2.87
N ALA A 54 0.48 5.48 3.97
CA ALA A 54 1.81 5.25 4.55
C ALA A 54 1.99 3.79 4.98
N LEU A 55 0.99 3.20 5.66
CA LEU A 55 1.02 1.79 6.05
C LEU A 55 1.12 0.84 4.85
N ALA A 56 0.37 1.11 3.77
CA ALA A 56 0.44 0.32 2.54
C ALA A 56 1.83 0.34 1.90
N ILE A 57 2.45 1.52 1.81
CA ILE A 57 3.81 1.69 1.27
C ILE A 57 4.84 0.99 2.16
N LEU A 58 4.75 1.17 3.49
CA LEU A 58 5.63 0.52 4.45
C LEU A 58 5.52 -1.01 4.37
N ALA A 59 4.31 -1.55 4.24
CA ALA A 59 4.10 -2.98 4.09
C ALA A 59 4.78 -3.53 2.83
N GLN A 60 4.69 -2.81 1.70
CA GLN A 60 5.38 -3.17 0.46
C GLN A 60 6.90 -3.11 0.59
N LEU A 61 7.43 -2.08 1.27
CA LEU A 61 8.86 -1.96 1.55
C LEU A 61 9.36 -3.12 2.41
N VAL A 62 8.62 -3.50 3.46
CA VAL A 62 8.95 -4.64 4.32
C VAL A 62 9.00 -5.94 3.51
N VAL A 63 8.02 -6.18 2.62
CA VAL A 63 8.02 -7.37 1.74
C VAL A 63 9.21 -7.36 0.79
N LEU A 64 9.52 -6.22 0.16
CA LEU A 64 10.67 -6.09 -0.73
C LEU A 64 11.99 -6.37 0.00
N MET A 65 12.17 -5.80 1.19
CA MET A 65 13.35 -6.06 2.03
C MET A 65 13.44 -7.53 2.44
N ALA A 66 12.34 -8.14 2.86
CA ALA A 66 12.28 -9.55 3.23
C ALA A 66 12.64 -10.48 2.07
N LEU A 67 12.17 -10.19 0.85
CA LEU A 67 12.50 -10.94 -0.36
C LEU A 67 13.95 -10.71 -0.83
N GLY A 68 14.50 -9.53 -0.57
CA GLY A 68 15.90 -9.19 -0.85
C GLY A 68 16.89 -9.92 0.05
N TRP A 69 16.48 -10.25 1.27
CA TRP A 69 17.33 -10.88 2.27
C TRP A 69 17.62 -12.35 1.96
N THR A 70 18.89 -12.74 2.00
CA THR A 70 19.37 -14.08 1.60
C THR A 70 18.81 -15.23 2.43
N ARG A 71 18.32 -14.98 3.66
CA ARG A 71 17.73 -16.01 4.53
C ARG A 71 16.23 -16.25 4.30
N LEU A 72 15.51 -15.21 3.87
CA LEU A 72 14.04 -15.21 3.77
C LEU A 72 13.54 -15.21 2.32
N GLY A 73 14.41 -14.87 1.38
CA GLY A 73 14.12 -14.79 -0.04
C GLY A 73 14.06 -16.14 -0.78
N PRO A 74 13.57 -16.15 -2.03
CA PRO A 74 13.57 -17.32 -2.90
C PRO A 74 14.98 -17.82 -3.23
N ALA A 75 15.09 -19.09 -3.64
CA ALA A 75 16.33 -19.65 -4.14
C ALA A 75 16.93 -18.79 -5.28
N PRO A 76 18.27 -18.68 -5.36
CA PRO A 76 18.93 -17.87 -6.38
C PRO A 76 18.56 -18.35 -7.79
N GLY A 77 18.34 -17.40 -8.71
CA GLY A 77 17.98 -17.69 -10.09
C GLY A 77 16.81 -16.84 -10.62
N PHE A 78 16.07 -17.39 -11.58
CA PHE A 78 14.91 -16.72 -12.18
C PHE A 78 13.84 -16.35 -11.15
N MET A 79 13.55 -17.24 -10.20
CA MET A 79 12.49 -17.02 -9.21
C MET A 79 12.76 -15.82 -8.30
N ARG A 80 14.00 -15.62 -7.85
CA ARG A 80 14.38 -14.46 -7.05
C ARG A 80 14.25 -13.15 -7.84
N ARG A 81 14.65 -13.14 -9.12
CA ARG A 81 14.50 -11.96 -9.99
C ARG A 81 13.03 -11.64 -10.26
N ALA A 82 12.20 -12.64 -10.52
CA ALA A 82 10.76 -12.47 -10.70
C ALA A 82 10.08 -11.95 -9.43
N ALA A 83 10.40 -12.50 -8.25
CA ALA A 83 9.83 -12.03 -6.99
C ALA A 83 10.22 -10.57 -6.67
N LEU A 84 11.49 -10.20 -6.89
CA LEU A 84 11.96 -8.83 -6.67
C LEU A 84 11.34 -7.84 -7.66
N THR A 85 11.23 -8.20 -8.93
CA THR A 85 10.58 -7.34 -9.95
C THR A 85 9.11 -7.12 -9.63
N LEU A 86 8.38 -8.17 -9.25
CA LEU A 86 6.99 -8.06 -8.81
C LEU A 86 6.84 -7.21 -7.55
N ALA A 87 7.74 -7.36 -6.58
CA ALA A 87 7.75 -6.53 -5.37
C ALA A 87 8.05 -5.05 -5.66
N THR A 88 8.99 -4.76 -6.56
CA THR A 88 9.25 -3.37 -6.98
C THR A 88 8.06 -2.78 -7.76
N ALA A 89 7.42 -3.56 -8.63
CA ALA A 89 6.23 -3.13 -9.35
C ALA A 89 5.08 -2.84 -8.38
N ALA A 90 4.86 -3.70 -7.38
CA ALA A 90 3.85 -3.50 -6.35
C ALA A 90 4.11 -2.26 -5.49
N LEU A 91 5.38 -1.96 -5.17
CA LEU A 91 5.75 -0.74 -4.46
C LEU A 91 5.48 0.52 -5.29
N ILE A 92 5.88 0.54 -6.57
CA ILE A 92 5.60 1.65 -7.48
C ILE A 92 4.09 1.84 -7.62
N ALA A 93 3.35 0.75 -7.78
CA ALA A 93 1.90 0.78 -7.86
C ALA A 93 1.28 1.31 -6.57
N ALA A 94 1.77 0.94 -5.38
CA ALA A 94 1.29 1.45 -4.09
C ALA A 94 1.46 2.98 -4.00
N ILE A 95 2.66 3.46 -4.35
CA ILE A 95 2.97 4.90 -4.38
C ILE A 95 2.03 5.61 -5.36
N TRP A 96 1.89 5.09 -6.57
CA TRP A 96 1.01 5.69 -7.59
C TRP A 96 -0.46 5.71 -7.15
N THR A 97 -0.95 4.64 -6.53
CA THR A 97 -2.34 4.58 -6.05
C THR A 97 -2.60 5.48 -4.84
N SER A 98 -1.56 5.81 -4.08
CA SER A 98 -1.65 6.72 -2.93
C SER A 98 -1.57 8.20 -3.31
N LEU A 99 -1.13 8.52 -4.52
CA LEU A 99 -1.04 9.90 -5.02
C LEU A 99 -2.40 10.62 -4.98
N PRO A 100 -3.49 10.07 -5.56
CA PRO A 100 -4.82 10.68 -5.50
C PRO A 100 -5.25 11.07 -4.08
N ALA A 101 -4.98 10.22 -3.09
CA ALA A 101 -5.29 10.46 -1.69
C ALA A 101 -4.55 11.67 -1.09
N ALA A 102 -3.37 12.01 -1.62
CA ALA A 102 -2.56 13.13 -1.13
C ALA A 102 -2.91 14.47 -1.80
N VAL A 103 -3.14 14.45 -3.12
CA VAL A 103 -3.31 15.68 -3.94
C VAL A 103 -4.75 16.03 -4.27
N LEU A 104 -5.66 15.06 -4.36
CA LEU A 104 -7.06 15.33 -4.68
C LEU A 104 -7.88 15.61 -3.41
N PRO A 105 -8.94 16.42 -3.52
CA PRO A 105 -9.92 16.52 -2.45
C PRO A 105 -10.47 15.13 -2.11
N VAL A 106 -10.54 14.82 -0.80
CA VAL A 106 -10.95 13.49 -0.31
C VAL A 106 -12.39 13.17 -0.70
N CYS A 107 -13.25 14.19 -0.70
CA CYS A 107 -14.65 14.12 -1.09
C CYS A 107 -14.95 15.31 -2.01
N VAL A 108 -15.61 15.03 -3.13
CA VAL A 108 -16.14 16.03 -4.08
C VAL A 108 -17.65 16.02 -4.05
#